data_AF-A0A3M7A4H3-F1
#
_entry.id   AF-A0A3M7A4H3-F1
#
_cell.length_a   1.000
_cell.length_b   1.000
_cell.length_c   1.000
_cell.angle_alpha   90.00
_cell.angle_beta   90.00
_cell.angle_gamma   90.00
#
_symmetry.space_group_name_H-M   'P 1'
#
loop_
_entity.id
_entity.type
_entity.pdbx_description
1 polymer ?
#
loop_
_entity_poly.entity_id
_entity_poly.type
_entity_poly.pdbx_seq_one_letter_code
_entity_poly.pdbx_strand_id
1 'polypeptide(L)'
;MPRPGADVPVLADSLFHNAAEMLRPLSSWSSDKPGRTVYDVLLQRLWNIDTLDTLHVLFDGFSHLMTFVATSNHVRRGLSRASPLGQFVRRCCVEFTRLQFTDFQALWHSFVIWRASTHEAWAHKNPNDAARLSSPAEEALQEALAAPFTDGRSASVSAEDSETILTFSIHQLQKLGTRLPNDVRGMLRTWIDNQLDSGTQSLQHFLAFFEHWKSGQYTMALESLHRYFDYSLVAKSGSDNMKVYYQYALLHLSVLHADFDCWDESVESMDECIATARENQDTSCLNFALSWLLYLRQARPSTQRSPYGSIAGVVGGDTGDQDEVTFLKTKAKETKHWSLLSSTLLDEAKLEMYRHGSTAKALEYIVQSSFLNSTHDLRTLIPVTNLFAGASLDRLGMTPLAGRMYEEVSVLHGNQSPISDRIRATCRMAYGKAQSGQYGEAEQMLEQAALSAQGILKLEQRVQGFAILVQMTRSLCR
;
A
#
# COMPACT_ATOMS: atom_id res chain seq x y z
N MET A 1 7.53 19.83 -5.20
CA MET A 1 7.29 18.44 -4.81
C MET A 1 5.79 18.27 -4.58
N PRO A 2 5.10 17.38 -5.29
CA PRO A 2 3.67 17.14 -5.07
C PRO A 2 3.48 16.54 -3.68
N ARG A 3 2.45 16.99 -2.95
CA ARG A 3 2.12 16.51 -1.60
C ARG A 3 1.56 15.08 -1.70
N PRO A 4 2.24 14.05 -1.17
CA PRO A 4 1.70 12.69 -1.16
C PRO A 4 0.75 12.58 0.03
N GLY A 5 -0.55 12.58 -0.25
CA GLY A 5 -1.59 12.47 0.78
C GLY A 5 -2.96 13.01 0.37
N ALA A 6 -3.04 13.76 -0.74
CA ALA A 6 -4.30 14.29 -1.27
C ALA A 6 -4.88 13.47 -2.42
N ASP A 7 -4.15 12.48 -2.96
CA ASP A 7 -4.50 11.96 -4.29
C ASP A 7 -5.67 10.98 -4.26
N VAL A 8 -5.82 10.14 -3.23
CA VAL A 8 -6.88 9.12 -3.20
C VAL A 8 -8.29 9.72 -3.02
N PRO A 9 -8.52 10.67 -2.08
CA PRO A 9 -9.82 11.32 -1.96
C PRO A 9 -10.18 12.18 -3.19
N VAL A 10 -9.19 12.88 -3.77
CA VAL A 10 -9.39 13.71 -4.96
C VAL A 10 -9.68 12.86 -6.20
N LEU A 11 -9.03 11.71 -6.35
CA LEU A 11 -9.33 10.73 -7.39
C LEU A 11 -10.73 10.12 -7.19
N ALA A 12 -11.10 9.81 -5.95
CA ALA A 12 -12.42 9.27 -5.63
C ALA A 12 -13.54 10.28 -5.92
N ASP A 13 -13.37 11.54 -5.54
CA ASP A 13 -14.29 12.61 -5.87
C ASP A 13 -14.44 12.72 -7.40
N SER A 14 -13.32 12.67 -8.14
CA SER A 14 -13.30 12.78 -9.62
C SER A 14 -14.10 11.70 -10.35
N LEU A 15 -14.32 10.53 -9.75
CA LEU A 15 -15.11 9.43 -10.34
C LEU A 15 -16.63 9.70 -10.31
N PHE A 16 -17.08 10.65 -9.48
CA PHE A 16 -18.46 11.10 -9.40
C PHE A 16 -18.70 12.42 -10.13
N HIS A 17 -17.68 12.96 -10.80
CA HIS A 17 -17.80 14.23 -11.52
C HIS A 17 -18.57 14.04 -12.82
N ASN A 18 -19.62 14.83 -12.98
CA ASN A 18 -20.29 15.00 -14.26
C ASN A 18 -19.34 15.64 -15.29
N ALA A 19 -19.61 15.48 -16.58
CA ALA A 19 -18.75 16.00 -17.65
C ALA A 19 -18.39 17.50 -17.48
N ALA A 20 -19.32 18.31 -16.96
CA ALA A 20 -19.08 19.73 -16.70
C ALA A 20 -17.94 19.99 -15.70
N GLU A 21 -17.84 19.21 -14.63
CA GLU A 21 -16.83 19.38 -13.60
C GLU A 21 -15.48 18.82 -14.05
N MET A 22 -15.49 17.62 -14.66
CA MET A 22 -14.27 16.96 -15.15
C MET A 22 -13.57 17.77 -16.24
N LEU A 23 -14.32 18.39 -17.14
CA LEU A 23 -13.78 19.14 -18.28
C LEU A 23 -13.50 20.62 -17.96
N ARG A 24 -13.94 21.13 -16.80
CA ARG A 24 -13.75 22.53 -16.39
C ARG A 24 -12.31 23.05 -16.52
N PRO A 25 -11.25 22.29 -16.17
CA PRO A 25 -9.88 22.79 -16.31
C PRO A 25 -9.49 23.18 -17.74
N LEU A 26 -10.11 22.57 -18.75
CA LEU A 26 -9.83 22.81 -20.17
C LEU A 26 -10.34 24.18 -20.65
N SER A 27 -11.19 24.87 -19.87
CA SER A 27 -11.65 26.22 -20.20
C SER A 27 -10.53 27.25 -20.05
N SER A 28 -9.46 26.92 -19.31
CA SER A 28 -8.30 27.79 -19.12
C SER A 28 -7.37 27.82 -20.34
N TRP A 29 -7.52 26.90 -21.29
CA TRP A 29 -6.62 26.77 -22.44
C TRP A 29 -7.26 27.39 -23.69
N SER A 30 -6.52 28.27 -24.37
CA SER A 30 -6.93 28.87 -25.64
C SER A 30 -6.90 27.86 -26.77
N SER A 31 -7.89 27.90 -27.67
CA SER A 31 -7.88 27.08 -28.89
C SER A 31 -7.37 27.84 -30.11
N ASP A 32 -7.10 27.11 -31.21
CA ASP A 32 -6.77 27.69 -32.52
C ASP A 32 -7.91 28.53 -33.11
N LYS A 33 -9.14 28.41 -32.59
CA LYS A 33 -10.29 29.23 -33.00
C LYS A 33 -10.36 30.49 -32.11
N PRO A 34 -10.30 31.71 -32.68
CA PRO A 34 -10.36 32.93 -31.87
C PRO A 34 -11.69 33.02 -31.12
N GLY A 35 -11.62 33.34 -29.83
CA GLY A 35 -12.79 33.42 -28.94
C GLY A 35 -13.34 32.08 -28.46
N ARG A 36 -12.70 30.95 -28.78
CA ARG A 36 -13.04 29.62 -28.25
C ARG A 36 -11.89 29.02 -27.44
N THR A 37 -12.26 28.35 -26.36
CA THR A 37 -11.35 27.58 -25.50
C THR A 37 -11.23 26.14 -25.99
N VAL A 38 -10.23 25.41 -25.49
CA VAL A 38 -10.10 23.96 -25.75
C VAL A 38 -11.36 23.21 -25.29
N TYR A 39 -11.92 23.63 -24.15
CA TYR A 39 -13.22 23.14 -23.67
C TYR A 39 -14.33 23.29 -24.72
N ASP A 40 -14.47 24.47 -25.34
CA ASP A 40 -15.53 24.72 -26.34
C ASP A 40 -15.36 23.86 -27.61
N VAL A 41 -14.12 23.65 -28.04
CA VAL A 41 -13.81 22.79 -29.19
C VAL A 41 -14.08 21.32 -28.87
N LEU A 42 -13.77 20.89 -27.65
CA LEU A 42 -14.05 19.53 -27.19
C LEU A 42 -15.56 19.28 -27.07
N LEU A 43 -16.30 20.20 -26.45
CA LEU A 43 -17.76 20.10 -26.36
C LEU A 43 -18.41 20.02 -27.73
N GLN A 44 -17.97 20.84 -28.70
CA GLN A 44 -18.45 20.76 -30.07
C GLN A 44 -18.26 19.34 -30.66
N ARG A 45 -17.12 18.69 -30.40
CA ARG A 45 -16.88 17.31 -30.86
C ARG A 45 -17.70 16.28 -30.10
N LEU A 46 -17.89 16.45 -28.79
CA LEU A 46 -18.67 15.52 -27.96
C LEU A 46 -20.15 15.52 -28.32
N TRP A 47 -20.72 16.68 -28.61
CA TRP A 47 -22.13 16.83 -29.00
C TRP A 47 -22.41 16.45 -30.45
N ASN A 48 -21.37 16.42 -31.32
CA ASN A 48 -21.49 15.85 -32.66
C ASN A 48 -21.65 14.32 -32.67
N ILE A 49 -21.39 13.64 -31.55
CA ILE A 49 -21.62 12.20 -31.41
C ILE A 49 -23.09 12.01 -31.01
N ASP A 50 -24.02 12.16 -31.94
CA ASP A 50 -25.46 12.19 -31.65
C ASP A 50 -26.12 10.81 -31.64
N THR A 51 -25.50 9.82 -32.28
CA THR A 51 -26.05 8.49 -32.49
C THR A 51 -25.05 7.38 -32.14
N LEU A 52 -25.58 6.18 -31.88
CA LEU A 52 -24.79 4.98 -31.62
C LEU A 52 -23.83 4.64 -32.80
N ASP A 53 -24.24 4.92 -34.04
CA ASP A 53 -23.37 4.78 -35.23
C ASP A 53 -22.19 5.75 -35.21
N THR A 54 -22.41 7.03 -34.89
CA THR A 54 -21.31 8.00 -34.78
C THR A 54 -20.29 7.65 -33.70
N LEU A 55 -20.73 7.00 -32.62
CA LEU A 55 -19.82 6.47 -31.60
C LEU A 55 -18.97 5.32 -32.15
N HIS A 56 -19.55 4.42 -32.93
CA HIS A 56 -18.79 3.35 -33.61
C HIS A 56 -17.74 3.92 -34.57
N VAL A 57 -18.14 4.88 -35.42
CA VAL A 57 -17.25 5.56 -36.38
C VAL A 57 -16.09 6.27 -35.67
N LEU A 58 -16.31 6.81 -34.46
CA LEU A 58 -15.24 7.40 -33.65
C LEU A 58 -14.17 6.36 -33.27
N PHE A 59 -14.58 5.18 -32.80
CA PHE A 59 -13.67 4.10 -32.42
C PHE A 59 -12.92 3.51 -33.63
N ASP A 60 -13.58 3.42 -34.79
CA ASP A 60 -12.91 3.10 -36.05
C ASP A 60 -11.85 4.15 -36.39
N GLY A 61 -12.18 5.44 -36.21
CA GLY A 61 -11.25 6.56 -36.35
C GLY A 61 -10.02 6.47 -35.46
N PHE A 62 -10.16 5.99 -34.22
CA PHE A 62 -9.04 5.79 -33.29
C PHE A 62 -8.05 4.74 -33.81
N SER A 63 -8.53 3.68 -34.47
CA SER A 63 -7.64 2.69 -35.10
C SER A 63 -6.75 3.33 -36.18
N HIS A 64 -7.28 4.31 -36.92
CA HIS A 64 -6.55 5.05 -37.95
C HIS A 64 -5.55 6.06 -37.36
N LEU A 65 -5.82 6.67 -36.20
CA LEU A 65 -4.88 7.57 -35.50
C LEU A 65 -3.60 6.87 -35.03
N MET A 66 -3.65 5.55 -34.84
CA MET A 66 -2.52 4.71 -34.46
C MET A 66 -1.65 4.27 -35.65
N THR A 67 -2.01 4.67 -36.87
CA THR A 67 -1.29 4.34 -38.09
C THR A 67 -0.42 5.53 -38.48
N PHE A 68 0.89 5.36 -38.47
CA PHE A 68 1.80 6.40 -38.95
C PHE A 68 1.65 6.52 -40.46
N VAL A 69 0.96 7.56 -40.92
CA VAL A 69 0.83 7.86 -42.34
C VAL A 69 1.70 9.07 -42.66
N ALA A 70 2.94 8.81 -43.11
CA ALA A 70 3.77 9.84 -43.73
C ALA A 70 3.25 10.14 -45.14
N THR A 71 2.26 11.02 -45.24
CA THR A 71 1.89 11.61 -46.53
C THR A 71 2.58 12.96 -46.69
N SER A 72 3.15 13.16 -47.88
CA SER A 72 4.20 14.11 -48.25
C SER A 72 3.93 15.61 -48.09
N ASN A 73 2.81 16.07 -47.51
CA ASN A 73 2.54 17.51 -47.35
C ASN A 73 1.91 17.94 -46.01
N HIS A 74 1.53 17.01 -45.12
CA HIS A 74 1.11 17.35 -43.75
C HIS A 74 1.53 16.24 -42.80
N VAL A 75 2.43 16.55 -41.87
CA VAL A 75 2.80 15.64 -40.78
C VAL A 75 1.58 15.53 -39.84
N ARG A 76 0.65 14.63 -40.13
CA ARG A 76 -0.33 14.20 -39.12
C ARG A 76 0.47 13.43 -38.07
N ARG A 77 0.68 14.06 -36.91
CA ARG A 77 1.32 13.43 -35.75
C ARG A 77 0.42 12.28 -35.27
N GLY A 78 0.64 11.09 -35.82
CA GLY A 78 -0.02 9.86 -35.36
C GLY A 78 0.47 9.49 -33.97
N LEU A 79 -0.36 8.75 -33.23
CA LEU A 79 0.02 8.20 -31.94
C LEU A 79 0.96 7.02 -32.15
N SER A 80 2.14 7.05 -31.51
CA SER A 80 3.05 5.91 -31.52
C SER A 80 2.42 4.73 -30.79
N ARG A 81 2.41 3.55 -31.41
CA ARG A 81 1.88 2.30 -30.83
C ARG A 81 2.57 1.90 -29.52
N ALA A 82 3.83 2.30 -29.34
CA ALA A 82 4.61 2.00 -28.15
C ALA A 82 4.48 3.07 -27.05
N SER A 83 3.85 4.21 -27.34
CA SER A 83 3.64 5.25 -26.33
C SER A 83 2.54 4.84 -25.33
N PRO A 84 2.59 5.29 -24.06
CA PRO A 84 1.54 4.99 -23.09
C PRO A 84 0.13 5.37 -23.56
N LEU A 85 -0.01 6.54 -24.20
CA LEU A 85 -1.29 6.98 -24.77
C LEU A 85 -1.73 6.10 -25.95
N GLY A 86 -0.79 5.65 -26.79
CA GLY A 86 -1.09 4.70 -27.87
C GLY A 86 -1.50 3.32 -27.35
N GLN A 87 -0.88 2.83 -26.28
CA GLN A 87 -1.27 1.58 -25.61
C GLN A 87 -2.68 1.68 -25.00
N PHE A 88 -2.98 2.82 -24.35
CA PHE A 88 -4.32 3.10 -23.82
C PHE A 88 -5.39 3.08 -24.90
N VAL A 89 -5.21 3.86 -25.98
CA VAL A 89 -6.16 3.90 -27.11
C VAL A 89 -6.34 2.51 -27.73
N ARG A 90 -5.26 1.74 -27.89
CA ARG A 90 -5.35 0.36 -28.39
C ARG A 90 -6.20 -0.52 -27.51
N ARG A 91 -6.02 -0.45 -26.19
CA ARG A 91 -6.80 -1.23 -25.24
C ARG A 91 -8.27 -0.85 -25.30
N CYS A 92 -8.58 0.45 -25.38
CA CYS A 92 -9.95 0.92 -25.61
C CYS A 92 -10.56 0.36 -26.90
N CYS A 93 -9.83 0.38 -28.02
CA CYS A 93 -10.30 -0.22 -29.28
C CYS A 93 -10.54 -1.74 -29.14
N VAL A 94 -9.62 -2.47 -28.51
CA VAL A 94 -9.75 -3.93 -28.32
C VAL A 94 -10.94 -4.25 -27.44
N GLU A 95 -11.11 -3.59 -26.30
CA GLU A 95 -12.26 -3.83 -25.42
C GLU A 95 -13.57 -3.42 -26.11
N PHE A 96 -13.59 -2.31 -26.85
CA PHE A 96 -14.75 -1.90 -27.64
C PHE A 96 -15.16 -2.95 -28.67
N THR A 97 -14.21 -3.55 -29.39
CA THR A 97 -14.51 -4.63 -30.36
C THR A 97 -15.03 -5.92 -29.73
N ARG A 98 -14.82 -6.12 -28.42
CA ARG A 98 -15.29 -7.30 -27.66
C ARG A 98 -16.68 -7.10 -27.06
N LEU A 99 -17.18 -5.86 -27.00
CA LEU A 99 -18.47 -5.55 -26.41
C LEU A 99 -19.60 -6.25 -27.15
N GLN A 100 -20.53 -6.82 -26.39
CA GLN A 100 -21.80 -7.29 -26.95
C GLN A 100 -22.69 -6.07 -27.25
N PHE A 101 -23.66 -6.24 -28.16
CA PHE A 101 -24.54 -5.14 -28.54
C PHE A 101 -25.29 -4.52 -27.36
N THR A 102 -25.74 -5.35 -26.40
CA THR A 102 -26.38 -4.88 -25.16
C THR A 102 -25.46 -3.99 -24.32
N ASP A 103 -24.19 -4.36 -24.20
CA ASP A 103 -23.21 -3.58 -23.45
C ASP A 103 -22.83 -2.30 -24.18
N PHE A 104 -22.81 -2.34 -25.52
CA PHE A 104 -22.60 -1.16 -26.35
C PHE A 104 -23.75 -0.15 -26.22
N GLN A 105 -25.01 -0.61 -26.20
CA GLN A 105 -26.16 0.24 -25.91
C GLN A 105 -26.07 0.83 -24.51
N ALA A 106 -25.71 0.04 -23.50
CA ALA A 106 -25.53 0.53 -22.14
C ALA A 106 -24.42 1.59 -22.05
N LEU A 107 -23.29 1.40 -22.73
CA LEU A 107 -22.21 2.38 -22.83
C LEU A 107 -22.70 3.70 -23.46
N TRP A 108 -23.50 3.60 -24.54
CA TRP A 108 -24.11 4.74 -25.19
C TRP A 108 -25.04 5.52 -24.24
N HIS A 109 -25.93 4.83 -23.53
CA HIS A 109 -26.82 5.47 -22.56
C HIS A 109 -26.04 6.16 -21.44
N SER A 110 -25.03 5.49 -20.87
CA SER A 110 -24.15 6.10 -19.85
C SER A 110 -23.41 7.33 -20.38
N PHE A 111 -22.94 7.30 -21.63
CA PHE A 111 -22.30 8.45 -22.27
C PHE A 111 -23.26 9.64 -22.44
N VAL A 112 -24.51 9.38 -22.83
CA VAL A 112 -25.55 10.41 -22.96
C VAL A 112 -25.84 11.06 -21.61
N ILE A 113 -26.00 10.27 -20.55
CA ILE A 113 -26.21 10.77 -19.18
C ILE A 113 -25.00 11.60 -18.72
N TRP A 114 -23.78 11.07 -18.88
CA TRP A 114 -22.55 11.75 -18.45
C TRP A 114 -22.37 13.13 -19.10
N ARG A 115 -22.59 13.24 -20.42
CA ARG A 115 -22.40 14.50 -21.16
C ARG A 115 -23.53 15.52 -20.96
N ALA A 116 -24.72 15.08 -20.51
CA ALA A 116 -25.92 15.92 -20.42
C ALA A 116 -25.69 17.22 -19.60
N SER A 117 -24.90 17.12 -18.53
CA SER A 117 -24.47 18.27 -17.69
C SER A 117 -23.78 19.41 -18.46
N THR A 118 -23.23 19.15 -19.65
CA THR A 118 -22.53 20.15 -20.47
C THR A 118 -23.42 20.81 -21.52
N HIS A 119 -24.70 20.43 -21.61
CA HIS A 119 -25.61 20.86 -22.68
C HIS A 119 -25.79 22.37 -22.70
N GLU A 120 -26.08 23.00 -21.56
CA GLU A 120 -26.35 24.44 -21.46
C GLU A 120 -25.13 25.27 -21.92
N ALA A 121 -23.94 24.92 -21.44
CA ALA A 121 -22.69 25.57 -21.81
C ALA A 121 -22.36 25.43 -23.31
N TRP A 122 -22.67 24.26 -23.89
CA TRP A 122 -22.49 24.02 -25.32
C TRP A 122 -23.53 24.77 -26.18
N ALA A 123 -24.80 24.71 -25.80
CA ALA A 123 -25.92 25.29 -26.54
C ALA A 123 -25.81 26.82 -26.64
N HIS A 124 -25.34 27.49 -25.57
CA HIS A 124 -25.10 28.93 -25.58
C HIS A 124 -24.10 29.36 -26.68
N LYS A 125 -23.12 28.53 -27.02
CA LYS A 125 -22.10 28.82 -28.04
C LYS A 125 -22.40 28.23 -29.41
N ASN A 126 -23.40 27.35 -29.53
CA ASN A 126 -23.79 26.67 -30.77
C ASN A 126 -25.34 26.58 -30.90
N PRO A 127 -26.05 27.72 -31.00
CA PRO A 127 -27.51 27.75 -30.96
C PRO A 127 -28.18 27.04 -32.15
N ASN A 128 -27.56 27.09 -33.34
CA ASN A 128 -28.09 26.46 -34.55
C ASN A 128 -28.03 24.93 -34.50
N ASP A 129 -27.00 24.37 -33.85
CA ASP A 129 -26.83 22.93 -33.71
C ASP A 129 -27.71 22.39 -32.58
N ALA A 130 -27.88 23.17 -31.49
CA ALA A 130 -28.81 22.85 -30.42
C ALA A 130 -30.26 22.76 -30.93
N ALA A 131 -30.69 23.67 -31.81
CA ALA A 131 -32.01 23.65 -32.42
C ALA A 131 -32.25 22.46 -33.38
N ARG A 132 -31.20 21.75 -33.80
CA ARG A 132 -31.30 20.54 -34.64
C ARG A 132 -31.46 19.26 -33.82
N LEU A 133 -30.90 19.21 -32.61
CA LEU A 133 -31.06 18.08 -31.71
C LEU A 133 -32.45 18.04 -31.03
N SER A 134 -33.17 19.15 -30.98
CA SER A 134 -34.44 19.33 -30.26
C SER A 134 -35.70 18.77 -30.96
N SER A 135 -35.63 17.73 -31.80
CA SER A 135 -36.84 17.21 -32.49
C SER A 135 -37.17 15.73 -32.30
N PRO A 136 -36.21 14.86 -31.90
CA PRO A 136 -36.56 13.58 -31.24
C PRO A 136 -35.61 13.15 -30.10
N ALA A 137 -34.50 13.85 -29.88
CA ALA A 137 -33.52 13.52 -28.83
C ALA A 137 -33.86 14.15 -27.47
N GLU A 138 -34.90 14.98 -27.41
CA GLU A 138 -35.38 15.65 -26.21
C GLU A 138 -35.91 14.66 -25.17
N GLU A 139 -36.72 13.67 -25.54
CA GLU A 139 -37.28 12.72 -24.56
C GLU A 139 -36.20 11.90 -23.85
N ALA A 140 -35.24 11.34 -24.59
CA ALA A 140 -34.12 10.59 -24.02
C ALA A 140 -33.13 11.48 -23.23
N LEU A 141 -32.98 12.75 -23.63
CA LEU A 141 -32.15 13.73 -22.92
C LEU A 141 -32.85 14.26 -21.67
N GLN A 142 -34.17 14.46 -21.69
CA GLN A 142 -34.98 14.86 -20.54
C GLN A 142 -35.07 13.74 -19.52
N GLU A 143 -35.21 12.49 -19.97
CA GLU A 143 -35.17 11.31 -19.13
C GLU A 143 -33.78 11.11 -18.52
N ALA A 144 -32.69 11.36 -19.27
CA ALA A 144 -31.32 11.35 -18.77
C ALA A 144 -30.96 12.53 -17.83
N LEU A 145 -31.58 13.70 -18.03
CA LEU A 145 -31.44 14.89 -17.16
C LEU A 145 -32.30 14.77 -15.89
N ALA A 146 -33.43 14.05 -15.96
CA ALA A 146 -34.32 13.79 -14.83
C ALA A 146 -33.93 12.55 -14.03
N ALA A 147 -33.25 11.58 -14.64
CA ALA A 147 -32.66 10.45 -13.95
C ALA A 147 -31.49 10.96 -13.10
N PRO A 148 -31.53 10.81 -11.76
CA PRO A 148 -30.33 11.03 -10.98
C PRO A 148 -29.25 10.07 -11.49
N PHE A 149 -27.98 10.51 -11.53
CA PHE A 149 -26.80 9.69 -11.87
C PHE A 149 -26.64 8.44 -10.96
N THR A 150 -27.62 8.17 -10.10
CA THR A 150 -27.74 7.07 -9.16
C THR A 150 -28.53 5.87 -9.70
N ASP A 151 -29.33 6.01 -10.77
CA ASP A 151 -30.16 4.90 -11.24
C ASP A 151 -29.40 3.99 -12.23
N GLY A 152 -28.79 2.94 -11.67
CA GLY A 152 -28.77 1.63 -12.33
C GLY A 152 -27.42 0.93 -12.46
N ARG A 153 -26.29 1.61 -12.28
CA ARG A 153 -24.96 0.98 -12.13
C ARG A 153 -24.13 1.88 -11.23
N SER A 154 -23.99 1.50 -9.95
CA SER A 154 -23.01 2.08 -9.02
C SER A 154 -21.75 2.45 -9.79
N ALA A 155 -21.28 3.71 -9.69
CA ALA A 155 -20.06 4.15 -10.37
C ALA A 155 -18.96 3.09 -10.23
N SER A 156 -18.81 2.27 -11.25
CA SER A 156 -18.03 1.04 -11.16
C SER A 156 -16.61 1.42 -11.50
N VAL A 157 -15.75 1.39 -10.50
CA VAL A 157 -14.31 1.56 -10.72
C VAL A 157 -13.84 0.49 -11.69
N SER A 158 -12.84 0.79 -12.52
CA SER A 158 -12.21 -0.21 -13.38
C SER A 158 -11.63 -1.34 -12.53
N ALA A 159 -11.69 -2.58 -13.01
CA ALA A 159 -11.06 -3.72 -12.33
C ALA A 159 -9.53 -3.53 -12.18
N GLU A 160 -8.89 -2.83 -13.13
CA GLU A 160 -7.46 -2.53 -13.06
C GLU A 160 -7.13 -1.45 -12.04
N ASP A 161 -7.97 -0.42 -11.94
CA ASP A 161 -7.79 0.64 -10.96
C ASP A 161 -8.04 0.10 -9.55
N SER A 162 -9.06 -0.75 -9.36
CA SER A 162 -9.31 -1.39 -8.09
C SER A 162 -8.17 -2.35 -7.70
N GLU A 163 -7.67 -3.17 -8.61
CA GLU A 163 -6.49 -4.02 -8.37
C GLU A 163 -5.26 -3.18 -7.98
N THR A 164 -5.01 -2.09 -8.70
CA THR A 164 -3.89 -1.19 -8.46
C THR A 164 -3.99 -0.53 -7.08
N ILE A 165 -5.17 -0.01 -6.72
CA ILE A 165 -5.39 0.65 -5.44
C ILE A 165 -5.37 -0.35 -4.29
N LEU A 166 -5.90 -1.57 -4.47
CA LEU A 166 -5.80 -2.64 -3.48
C LEU A 166 -4.33 -3.03 -3.25
N THR A 167 -3.57 -3.24 -4.33
CA THR A 167 -2.14 -3.57 -4.27
C THR A 167 -1.34 -2.47 -3.58
N PHE A 168 -1.61 -1.21 -3.93
CA PHE A 168 -1.00 -0.06 -3.27
C PHE A 168 -1.34 -0.02 -1.78
N SER A 169 -2.61 -0.22 -1.42
CA SER A 169 -3.09 -0.21 -0.04
C SER A 169 -2.41 -1.31 0.78
N ILE A 170 -2.36 -2.54 0.27
CA ILE A 170 -1.65 -3.66 0.88
C ILE A 170 -0.16 -3.32 1.09
N HIS A 171 0.49 -2.76 0.07
CA HIS A 171 1.89 -2.37 0.18
C HIS A 171 2.11 -1.31 1.28
N GLN A 172 1.23 -0.32 1.40
CA GLN A 172 1.29 0.66 2.50
C GLN A 172 1.07 0.01 3.87
N LEU A 173 0.11 -0.93 4.00
CA LEU A 173 -0.14 -1.65 5.25
C LEU A 173 1.07 -2.50 5.66
N GLN A 174 1.71 -3.19 4.72
CA GLN A 174 2.95 -3.95 4.96
C GLN A 174 4.10 -3.04 5.38
N LYS A 175 4.27 -1.91 4.69
CA LYS A 175 5.39 -1.00 4.89
C LYS A 175 5.29 -0.19 6.18
N LEU A 176 4.10 0.35 6.48
CA LEU A 176 3.89 1.28 7.58
C LEU A 176 3.28 0.60 8.81
N GLY A 177 2.68 -0.58 8.67
CA GLY A 177 2.03 -1.31 9.76
C GLY A 177 0.77 -0.63 10.31
N THR A 178 0.20 0.33 9.58
CA THR A 178 -1.02 1.05 9.95
C THR A 178 -2.28 0.23 9.67
N ARG A 179 -3.43 0.73 10.10
CA ARG A 179 -4.74 0.28 9.58
C ARG A 179 -5.21 1.21 8.47
N LEU A 180 -6.19 0.76 7.69
CA LEU A 180 -6.85 1.63 6.72
C LEU A 180 -7.65 2.71 7.46
N PRO A 181 -7.52 3.98 7.07
CA PRO A 181 -8.44 5.03 7.51
C PRO A 181 -9.89 4.63 7.18
N ASN A 182 -10.83 5.00 8.05
CA ASN A 182 -12.23 4.61 7.90
C ASN A 182 -12.82 5.05 6.56
N ASP A 183 -12.45 6.23 6.08
CA ASP A 183 -12.91 6.80 4.81
C ASP A 183 -12.46 5.95 3.61
N VAL A 184 -11.17 5.60 3.59
CA VAL A 184 -10.59 4.75 2.54
C VAL A 184 -11.19 3.34 2.61
N ARG A 185 -11.42 2.80 3.81
CA ARG A 185 -12.05 1.49 3.99
C ARG A 185 -13.47 1.48 3.45
N GLY A 186 -14.27 2.51 3.75
CA GLY A 186 -15.65 2.63 3.26
C GLY A 186 -15.69 2.66 1.74
N MET A 187 -14.88 3.51 1.13
CA MET A 187 -14.74 3.62 -0.32
C MET A 187 -14.29 2.29 -0.97
N LEU A 188 -13.23 1.66 -0.46
CA LEU A 188 -12.77 0.37 -0.99
C LEU A 188 -13.84 -0.71 -0.90
N ARG A 189 -14.61 -0.77 0.20
CA ARG A 189 -15.73 -1.70 0.32
C ARG A 189 -16.77 -1.47 -0.77
N THR A 190 -17.18 -0.21 -1.00
CA THR A 190 -18.13 0.08 -2.08
C THR A 190 -17.60 -0.34 -3.47
N TRP A 191 -16.30 -0.20 -3.73
CA TRP A 191 -15.72 -0.61 -5.00
C TRP A 191 -15.64 -2.12 -5.15
N ILE A 192 -15.32 -2.82 -4.05
CA ILE A 192 -15.22 -4.28 -3.97
C ILE A 192 -16.60 -4.94 -4.15
N ASP A 193 -17.62 -4.46 -3.44
CA ASP A 193 -18.96 -5.07 -3.46
C ASP A 193 -19.58 -5.03 -4.87
N ASN A 194 -19.20 -4.03 -5.67
CA ASN A 194 -19.63 -3.89 -7.07
C ASN A 194 -18.82 -4.75 -8.07
N GLN A 195 -17.78 -5.47 -7.62
CA GLN A 195 -16.79 -6.16 -8.48
C GLN A 195 -16.61 -7.65 -8.14
N LEU A 196 -17.62 -8.31 -7.57
CA LEU A 196 -17.56 -9.72 -7.14
C LEU A 196 -17.03 -10.69 -8.22
N ASP A 197 -17.22 -10.41 -9.51
CA ASP A 197 -16.79 -11.28 -10.63
C ASP A 197 -15.40 -10.93 -11.24
N SER A 198 -14.69 -9.90 -10.74
CA SER A 198 -13.55 -9.28 -11.44
C SER A 198 -12.18 -9.93 -11.17
N GLY A 199 -12.12 -11.08 -10.48
CA GLY A 199 -10.85 -11.75 -10.15
C GLY A 199 -9.99 -11.06 -9.07
N THR A 200 -10.46 -9.96 -8.48
CA THR A 200 -9.78 -9.23 -7.39
C THR A 200 -10.00 -9.85 -6.00
N GLN A 201 -10.74 -10.96 -5.91
CA GLN A 201 -11.15 -11.61 -4.67
C GLN A 201 -9.97 -11.96 -3.74
N SER A 202 -8.84 -12.39 -4.29
CA SER A 202 -7.65 -12.71 -3.48
C SER A 202 -7.13 -11.48 -2.73
N LEU A 203 -6.91 -10.35 -3.42
CA LEU A 203 -6.42 -9.12 -2.81
C LEU A 203 -7.38 -8.56 -1.75
N GLN A 204 -8.70 -8.77 -1.93
CA GLN A 204 -9.71 -8.38 -0.94
C GLN A 204 -9.52 -9.15 0.37
N HIS A 205 -9.32 -10.47 0.28
CA HIS A 205 -9.04 -11.30 1.45
C HIS A 205 -7.69 -10.96 2.10
N PHE A 206 -6.68 -10.58 1.31
CA PHE A 206 -5.40 -10.15 1.87
C PHE A 206 -5.50 -8.81 2.60
N LEU A 207 -6.31 -7.88 2.08
CA LEU A 207 -6.63 -6.62 2.76
C LEU A 207 -7.35 -6.89 4.09
N ALA A 208 -8.35 -7.78 4.07
CA ALA A 208 -9.09 -8.20 5.26
C ALA A 208 -8.16 -8.86 6.29
N PHE A 209 -7.21 -9.69 5.85
CA PHE A 209 -6.19 -10.28 6.72
C PHE A 209 -5.43 -9.21 7.52
N PHE A 210 -4.87 -8.17 6.87
CA PHE A 210 -4.16 -7.10 7.58
C PHE A 210 -5.06 -6.35 8.56
N GLU A 211 -6.32 -6.12 8.18
CA GLU A 211 -7.27 -5.43 9.03
C GLU A 211 -7.59 -6.23 10.30
N HIS A 212 -7.91 -7.51 10.15
CA HIS A 212 -8.18 -8.43 11.26
C HIS A 212 -6.93 -8.63 12.12
N TRP A 213 -5.76 -8.82 11.50
CA TRP A 213 -4.48 -8.95 12.18
C TRP A 213 -4.20 -7.74 13.07
N LYS A 214 -4.25 -6.52 12.52
CA LYS A 214 -3.97 -5.30 13.31
C LYS A 214 -5.01 -5.07 14.42
N SER A 215 -6.26 -5.45 14.20
CA SER A 215 -7.31 -5.36 15.23
C SER A 215 -7.21 -6.40 16.35
N GLY A 216 -6.32 -7.40 16.23
CA GLY A 216 -6.19 -8.47 17.22
C GLY A 216 -7.21 -9.60 17.06
N GLN A 217 -7.84 -9.76 15.90
CA GLN A 217 -8.82 -10.81 15.62
C GLN A 217 -8.14 -12.02 14.97
N TYR A 218 -7.53 -12.88 15.79
CA TYR A 218 -6.72 -14.01 15.33
C TYR A 218 -7.45 -14.94 14.34
N THR A 219 -8.63 -15.43 14.72
CA THR A 219 -9.39 -16.41 13.91
C THR A 219 -9.80 -15.84 12.55
N MET A 220 -10.26 -14.60 12.52
CA MET A 220 -10.65 -13.91 11.28
C MET A 220 -9.44 -13.59 10.40
N ALA A 221 -8.30 -13.26 11.00
CA ALA A 221 -7.05 -13.05 10.27
C ALA A 221 -6.60 -14.35 9.61
N LEU A 222 -6.60 -15.46 10.35
CA LEU A 222 -6.23 -16.78 9.83
C LEU A 222 -7.16 -17.24 8.70
N GLU A 223 -8.48 -17.10 8.87
CA GLU A 223 -9.46 -17.43 7.83
C GLU A 223 -9.30 -16.58 6.57
N SER A 224 -9.10 -15.26 6.73
CA SER A 224 -8.87 -14.36 5.60
C SER A 224 -7.57 -14.66 4.88
N LEU A 225 -6.54 -15.05 5.62
CA LEU A 225 -5.25 -15.45 5.07
C LEU A 225 -5.36 -16.74 4.25
N HIS A 226 -6.05 -17.76 4.77
CA HIS A 226 -6.32 -18.99 4.01
C HIS A 226 -7.11 -18.70 2.74
N ARG A 227 -8.19 -17.91 2.82
CA ARG A 227 -8.96 -17.51 1.63
C ARG A 227 -8.10 -16.79 0.61
N TYR A 228 -7.26 -15.85 1.03
CA TYR A 228 -6.34 -15.17 0.12
C TYR A 228 -5.50 -16.18 -0.67
N PHE A 229 -4.95 -17.19 0.00
CA PHE A 229 -4.15 -18.20 -0.66
C PHE A 229 -4.97 -19.11 -1.57
N ASP A 230 -6.12 -19.61 -1.10
CA ASP A 230 -7.02 -20.45 -1.91
C ASP A 230 -7.39 -19.76 -3.23
N TYR A 231 -7.82 -18.49 -3.17
CA TYR A 231 -8.16 -17.71 -4.35
C TYR A 231 -6.94 -17.35 -5.21
N SER A 232 -5.78 -17.11 -4.60
CA SER A 232 -4.53 -16.82 -5.34
C SER A 232 -4.03 -18.04 -6.11
N LEU A 233 -4.19 -19.23 -5.55
CA LEU A 233 -3.83 -20.50 -6.18
C LEU A 233 -4.76 -20.80 -7.36
N VAL A 234 -6.07 -20.62 -7.18
CA VAL A 234 -7.07 -20.85 -8.24
C VAL A 234 -6.92 -19.86 -9.40
N ALA A 235 -6.74 -18.57 -9.11
CA ALA A 235 -6.68 -17.51 -10.13
C ALA A 235 -5.46 -17.63 -11.07
N LYS A 236 -4.40 -18.35 -10.66
CA LYS A 236 -3.12 -18.44 -11.39
C LYS A 236 -2.75 -19.87 -11.77
N SER A 237 -3.74 -20.78 -11.80
CA SER A 237 -3.60 -22.24 -11.98
C SER A 237 -2.98 -22.73 -13.31
N GLY A 238 -2.30 -21.87 -14.09
CA GLY A 238 -1.62 -22.22 -15.34
C GLY A 238 -0.15 -21.77 -15.45
N SER A 239 0.45 -21.26 -14.37
CA SER A 239 1.83 -20.77 -14.35
C SER A 239 2.68 -21.49 -13.30
N ASP A 240 3.92 -21.83 -13.64
CA ASP A 240 4.95 -22.36 -12.71
C ASP A 240 5.13 -21.51 -11.43
N ASN A 241 4.60 -20.29 -11.41
CA ASN A 241 4.54 -19.39 -10.27
C ASN A 241 3.64 -19.86 -9.11
N MET A 242 2.80 -20.89 -9.28
CA MET A 242 1.98 -21.44 -8.18
C MET A 242 2.84 -21.89 -6.99
N LYS A 243 4.03 -22.43 -7.27
CA LYS A 243 4.98 -22.91 -6.25
C LYS A 243 5.51 -21.79 -5.37
N VAL A 244 5.70 -20.59 -5.93
CA VAL A 244 6.31 -19.46 -5.22
C VAL A 244 5.39 -18.91 -4.13
N TYR A 245 4.06 -18.96 -4.32
CA TYR A 245 3.12 -18.38 -3.36
C TYR A 245 3.00 -19.17 -2.05
N TYR A 246 3.23 -20.49 -2.06
CA TYR A 246 3.07 -21.33 -0.88
C TYR A 246 4.11 -21.01 0.21
N GLN A 247 5.39 -20.79 -0.13
CA GLN A 247 6.37 -20.41 0.89
C GLN A 247 6.06 -19.06 1.54
N TYR A 248 5.61 -18.06 0.78
CA TYR A 248 5.22 -16.76 1.36
C TYR A 248 3.93 -16.86 2.18
N ALA A 249 3.11 -17.88 1.93
CA ALA A 249 1.94 -18.17 2.73
C ALA A 249 2.30 -18.64 4.13
N LEU A 250 3.14 -19.66 4.19
CA LEU A 250 3.71 -20.17 5.44
C LEU A 250 4.48 -19.09 6.19
N LEU A 251 5.17 -18.22 5.47
CA LEU A 251 5.85 -17.07 6.06
C LEU A 251 4.88 -16.11 6.77
N HIS A 252 3.80 -15.69 6.10
CA HIS A 252 2.79 -14.82 6.71
C HIS A 252 2.06 -15.50 7.87
N LEU A 253 1.78 -16.80 7.74
CA LEU A 253 1.15 -17.60 8.79
C LEU A 253 2.04 -17.67 10.04
N SER A 254 3.33 -17.95 9.87
CA SER A 254 4.29 -17.96 10.98
C SER A 254 4.38 -16.60 11.69
N VAL A 255 4.45 -15.50 10.92
CA VAL A 255 4.47 -14.14 11.49
C VAL A 255 3.20 -13.84 12.28
N LEU A 256 2.03 -14.27 11.77
CA LEU A 256 0.75 -14.12 12.47
C LEU A 256 0.76 -14.89 13.79
N HIS A 257 1.13 -16.17 13.78
CA HIS A 257 1.21 -17.00 14.99
C HIS A 257 2.10 -16.37 16.07
N ALA A 258 3.29 -15.87 15.68
CA ALA A 258 4.20 -15.20 16.61
C ALA A 258 3.60 -13.92 17.22
N ASP A 259 2.91 -13.11 16.42
CA ASP A 259 2.30 -11.88 16.93
C ASP A 259 1.16 -12.16 17.92
N PHE A 260 0.50 -13.32 17.82
CA PHE A 260 -0.52 -13.79 18.77
C PHE A 260 0.02 -14.69 19.88
N ASP A 261 1.35 -14.75 20.04
CA ASP A 261 2.02 -15.53 21.09
C ASP A 261 1.82 -17.07 20.97
N CYS A 262 1.46 -17.56 19.79
CA CYS A 262 1.42 -18.98 19.39
C CYS A 262 2.78 -19.40 18.83
N TRP A 263 3.76 -19.58 19.71
CA TRP A 263 5.15 -19.73 19.30
C TRP A 263 5.47 -21.07 18.65
N ASP A 264 4.82 -22.14 19.11
CA ASP A 264 5.09 -23.49 18.61
C ASP A 264 4.58 -23.64 17.19
N GLU A 265 3.34 -23.21 16.92
CA GLU A 265 2.74 -23.18 15.58
C GLU A 265 3.49 -22.21 14.63
N SER A 266 4.03 -21.13 15.18
CA SER A 266 4.86 -20.18 14.41
C SER A 266 6.13 -20.85 13.88
N VAL A 267 6.81 -21.65 14.71
CA VAL A 267 8.03 -22.32 14.26
C VAL A 267 7.73 -23.48 13.34
N GLU A 268 6.71 -24.28 13.61
CA GLU A 268 6.28 -25.35 12.69
C GLU A 268 5.99 -24.78 11.28
N SER A 269 5.24 -23.67 11.21
CA SER A 269 4.96 -22.97 9.95
C SER A 269 6.23 -22.43 9.29
N MET A 270 7.20 -21.96 10.08
CA MET A 270 8.47 -21.42 9.56
C MET A 270 9.40 -22.52 9.04
N ASP A 271 9.46 -23.67 9.71
CA ASP A 271 10.25 -24.83 9.28
C ASP A 271 9.70 -25.38 7.95
N GLU A 272 8.38 -25.46 7.80
CA GLU A 272 7.75 -25.80 6.52
C GLU A 272 8.07 -24.75 5.45
N CYS A 273 7.98 -23.45 5.77
CA CYS A 273 8.35 -22.36 4.87
C CYS A 273 9.79 -22.51 4.36
N ILE A 274 10.73 -22.85 5.23
CA ILE A 274 12.14 -23.05 4.90
C ILE A 274 12.31 -24.26 3.98
N ALA A 275 11.64 -25.38 4.28
CA ALA A 275 11.70 -26.59 3.47
C ALA A 275 11.18 -26.32 2.04
N THR A 276 10.01 -25.68 1.93
CA THR A 276 9.41 -25.30 0.64
C THR A 276 10.28 -24.30 -0.11
N ALA A 277 10.81 -23.26 0.56
CA ALA A 277 11.66 -22.26 -0.08
C ALA A 277 12.94 -22.87 -0.67
N ARG A 278 13.51 -23.92 -0.04
CA ARG A 278 14.64 -24.67 -0.59
C ARG A 278 14.28 -25.48 -1.81
N GLU A 279 13.18 -26.23 -1.73
CA GLU A 279 12.69 -27.03 -2.86
C GLU A 279 12.45 -26.14 -4.09
N ASN A 280 11.91 -24.94 -3.87
CA ASN A 280 11.65 -23.95 -4.91
C ASN A 280 12.86 -23.07 -5.27
N GLN A 281 14.02 -23.26 -4.61
CA GLN A 281 15.23 -22.44 -4.79
C GLN A 281 15.01 -20.92 -4.61
N ASP A 282 14.02 -20.53 -3.81
CA ASP A 282 13.74 -19.14 -3.49
C ASP A 282 14.66 -18.65 -2.37
N THR A 283 15.83 -18.18 -2.77
CA THR A 283 16.84 -17.65 -1.84
C THR A 283 16.37 -16.41 -1.07
N SER A 284 15.43 -15.62 -1.61
CA SER A 284 14.94 -14.41 -0.95
C SER A 284 14.01 -14.77 0.20
N CYS A 285 13.04 -15.66 -0.04
CA CYS A 285 12.16 -16.17 1.01
C CYS A 285 12.97 -16.92 2.08
N LEU A 286 13.90 -17.79 1.66
CA LEU A 286 14.75 -18.54 2.58
C LEU A 286 15.54 -17.63 3.53
N ASN A 287 16.18 -16.59 3.00
CA ASN A 287 16.97 -15.66 3.80
C ASN A 287 16.10 -14.89 4.82
N PHE A 288 14.88 -14.50 4.43
CA PHE A 288 13.94 -13.87 5.34
C PHE A 288 13.44 -14.84 6.42
N ALA A 289 13.08 -16.07 6.02
CA ALA A 289 12.62 -17.12 6.92
C ALA A 289 13.66 -17.46 7.99
N LEU A 290 14.94 -17.59 7.59
CA LEU A 290 16.05 -17.83 8.53
C LEU A 290 16.26 -16.63 9.48
N SER A 291 16.14 -15.40 8.99
CA SER A 291 16.18 -14.20 9.84
C SER A 291 15.03 -14.16 10.85
N TRP A 292 13.84 -14.60 10.45
CA TRP A 292 12.70 -14.69 11.33
C TRP A 292 12.86 -15.78 12.38
N LEU A 293 13.38 -16.96 11.99
CA LEU A 293 13.71 -18.05 12.93
C LEU A 293 14.68 -17.60 14.02
N LEU A 294 15.72 -16.84 13.65
CA LEU A 294 16.63 -16.20 14.60
C LEU A 294 15.88 -15.31 15.58
N TYR A 295 14.98 -14.45 15.07
CA TYR A 295 14.15 -13.59 15.91
C TYR A 295 13.28 -14.41 16.90
N LEU A 296 12.61 -15.47 16.45
CA LEU A 296 11.77 -16.32 17.31
C LEU A 296 12.56 -16.95 18.45
N ARG A 297 13.75 -17.47 18.17
CA ARG A 297 14.66 -18.06 19.17
C ARG A 297 15.16 -17.03 20.19
N GLN A 298 15.40 -15.79 19.75
CA GLN A 298 15.78 -14.71 20.64
C GLN A 298 14.63 -14.22 21.52
N ALA A 299 13.40 -14.21 20.98
CA ALA A 299 12.20 -13.83 21.72
C ALA A 299 11.85 -14.84 22.81
N ARG A 300 12.11 -16.14 22.57
CA ARG A 300 11.96 -17.20 23.58
C ARG A 300 13.21 -18.08 23.67
N PRO A 301 14.18 -17.71 24.53
CA PRO A 301 15.26 -18.61 24.89
C PRO A 301 14.72 -19.72 25.81
N SER A 302 14.29 -20.86 25.26
CA SER A 302 13.79 -21.99 26.06
C SER A 302 14.93 -22.61 26.89
N THR A 303 14.64 -22.96 28.15
CA THR A 303 15.58 -23.63 29.07
C THR A 303 15.75 -25.12 28.74
N GLN A 304 14.79 -25.72 28.05
CA GLN A 304 14.92 -27.04 27.43
C GLN A 304 15.54 -26.85 26.06
N ARG A 305 16.43 -27.78 25.65
CA ARG A 305 16.96 -27.89 24.27
C ARG A 305 15.93 -27.35 23.29
N SER A 306 16.26 -26.24 22.64
CA SER A 306 15.44 -25.58 21.63
C SER A 306 14.64 -26.64 20.85
N PRO A 307 13.30 -26.70 20.98
CA PRO A 307 12.49 -27.60 20.15
C PRO A 307 12.61 -27.24 18.66
N TYR A 308 13.13 -26.04 18.40
CA TYR A 308 13.42 -25.50 17.09
C TYR A 308 14.72 -26.12 16.56
N GLY A 309 14.65 -26.70 15.36
CA GLY A 309 15.84 -27.17 14.66
C GLY A 309 16.85 -26.03 14.56
N SER A 310 18.06 -26.27 15.07
CA SER A 310 19.17 -25.34 14.80
C SER A 310 19.33 -25.24 13.28
N ILE A 311 19.83 -24.10 12.79
CA ILE A 311 20.34 -23.99 11.42
C ILE A 311 21.43 -25.06 11.15
N ALA A 312 21.88 -25.79 12.17
CA ALA A 312 22.60 -27.06 12.08
C ALA A 312 22.02 -28.07 11.07
N GLY A 313 20.70 -28.19 10.93
CA GLY A 313 20.09 -29.06 9.91
C GLY A 313 20.20 -28.51 8.48
N VAL A 314 20.58 -27.23 8.35
CA VAL A 314 20.65 -26.43 7.12
C VAL A 314 22.09 -26.23 6.65
N VAL A 315 23.03 -26.11 7.59
CA VAL A 315 24.45 -25.80 7.37
C VAL A 315 25.36 -27.00 7.66
N GLY A 316 24.83 -28.08 8.29
CA GLY A 316 25.61 -29.28 8.58
C GLY A 316 26.63 -29.04 9.69
N GLY A 317 26.15 -28.80 10.92
CA GLY A 317 27.03 -28.69 12.10
C GLY A 317 26.33 -28.02 13.28
N ASP A 318 26.69 -28.44 14.50
CA ASP A 318 26.20 -27.83 15.75
C ASP A 318 26.71 -26.38 15.83
N THR A 319 25.86 -25.43 15.44
CA THR A 319 26.23 -24.02 15.24
C THR A 319 25.49 -23.14 16.23
N GLY A 320 26.24 -22.30 16.95
CA GLY A 320 25.66 -21.35 17.91
C GLY A 320 24.99 -20.18 17.21
N ASP A 321 24.18 -19.39 17.93
CA ASP A 321 23.47 -18.22 17.39
C ASP A 321 24.39 -17.23 16.63
N GLN A 322 25.69 -17.20 16.94
CA GLN A 322 26.68 -16.33 16.29
C GLN A 322 27.07 -16.78 14.87
N ASP A 323 27.09 -18.09 14.63
CA ASP A 323 27.41 -18.67 13.32
C ASP A 323 26.26 -18.42 12.34
N GLU A 324 25.02 -18.49 12.84
CA GLU A 324 23.79 -18.21 12.10
C GLU A 324 23.69 -16.75 11.65
N VAL A 325 23.95 -15.80 12.55
CA VAL A 325 24.01 -14.36 12.22
C VAL A 325 25.12 -14.07 11.21
N THR A 326 26.28 -14.73 11.34
CA THR A 326 27.41 -14.58 10.41
C THR A 326 27.07 -15.11 9.02
N PHE A 327 26.40 -16.27 8.96
CA PHE A 327 25.89 -16.85 7.73
C PHE A 327 24.93 -15.88 7.02
N LEU A 328 23.91 -15.36 7.74
CA LEU A 328 22.95 -14.43 7.15
C LEU A 328 23.60 -13.14 6.64
N LYS A 329 24.54 -12.54 7.40
CA LYS A 329 25.27 -11.35 6.93
C LYS A 329 26.05 -11.63 5.65
N THR A 330 26.71 -12.79 5.58
CA THR A 330 27.48 -13.19 4.40
C THR A 330 26.56 -13.39 3.20
N LYS A 331 25.45 -14.11 3.40
CA LYS A 331 24.47 -14.36 2.34
C LYS A 331 23.77 -13.10 1.87
N ALA A 332 23.41 -12.19 2.79
CA ALA A 332 22.80 -10.90 2.47
C ALA A 332 23.76 -10.01 1.65
N LYS A 333 25.07 -10.04 1.94
CA LYS A 333 26.09 -9.34 1.13
C LYS A 333 26.24 -9.93 -0.26
N GLU A 334 26.31 -11.26 -0.38
CA GLU A 334 26.41 -11.97 -1.67
C GLU A 334 25.22 -11.67 -2.58
N THR A 335 24.00 -11.71 -2.01
CA THR A 335 22.74 -11.49 -2.71
C THR A 335 22.37 -10.01 -2.87
N LYS A 336 23.19 -9.08 -2.32
CA LYS A 336 22.92 -7.64 -2.27
C LYS A 336 21.58 -7.28 -1.63
N HIS A 337 21.11 -8.07 -0.66
CA HIS A 337 19.87 -7.84 0.06
C HIS A 337 20.12 -6.92 1.27
N TRP A 338 20.27 -5.62 1.01
CA TRP A 338 20.73 -4.63 1.99
C TRP A 338 19.78 -4.41 3.18
N SER A 339 18.47 -4.52 2.98
CA SER A 339 17.45 -4.42 4.05
C SER A 339 17.62 -5.51 5.10
N LEU A 340 17.88 -6.74 4.65
CA LEU A 340 18.15 -7.90 5.50
C LEU A 340 19.48 -7.74 6.22
N LEU A 341 20.53 -7.32 5.50
CA LEU A 341 21.83 -7.06 6.12
C LEU A 341 21.73 -6.00 7.23
N SER A 342 21.00 -4.92 6.97
CA SER A 342 20.76 -3.87 7.95
C SER A 342 19.97 -4.38 9.17
N SER A 343 18.90 -5.15 8.93
CA SER A 343 18.07 -5.72 10.01
C SER A 343 18.84 -6.72 10.87
N THR A 344 19.62 -7.60 10.25
CA THR A 344 20.46 -8.58 10.95
C THR A 344 21.57 -7.93 11.79
N LEU A 345 22.14 -6.82 11.34
CA LEU A 345 23.07 -6.01 12.16
C LEU A 345 22.38 -5.40 13.38
N LEU A 346 21.14 -4.93 13.24
CA LEU A 346 20.36 -4.40 14.38
C LEU A 346 19.98 -5.51 15.37
N ASP A 347 19.65 -6.71 14.90
CA ASP A 347 19.39 -7.87 15.76
C ASP A 347 20.67 -8.32 16.50
N GLU A 348 21.83 -8.27 15.84
CA GLU A 348 23.12 -8.52 16.51
C GLU A 348 23.45 -7.44 17.55
N ALA A 349 23.19 -6.16 17.24
CA ALA A 349 23.32 -5.07 18.21
C ALA A 349 22.43 -5.29 19.44
N LYS A 350 21.18 -5.73 19.21
CA LYS A 350 20.24 -6.09 20.26
C LYS A 350 20.81 -7.21 21.15
N LEU A 351 21.33 -8.27 20.55
CA LEU A 351 21.95 -9.39 21.26
C LEU A 351 23.13 -8.96 22.12
N GLU A 352 24.03 -8.13 21.58
CA GLU A 352 25.17 -7.59 22.31
C GLU A 352 24.74 -6.76 23.53
N MET A 353 23.66 -5.99 23.40
CA MET A 353 23.08 -5.24 24.52
C MET A 353 22.52 -6.17 25.62
N TYR A 354 21.92 -7.31 25.28
CA TYR A 354 21.29 -8.21 26.26
C TYR A 354 22.25 -9.21 26.90
N ARG A 355 23.11 -9.86 26.11
CA ARG A 355 23.93 -11.00 26.58
C ARG A 355 25.30 -10.57 27.08
N HIS A 356 26.05 -9.85 26.24
CA HIS A 356 27.46 -9.56 26.52
C HIS A 356 27.66 -8.21 27.23
N GLY A 357 26.65 -7.34 27.24
CA GLY A 357 26.68 -6.05 27.91
C GLY A 357 27.59 -5.00 27.25
N SER A 358 28.22 -5.32 26.12
CA SER A 358 29.11 -4.40 25.40
C SER A 358 28.32 -3.40 24.56
N THR A 359 28.04 -2.24 25.14
CA THR A 359 27.32 -1.16 24.43
C THR A 359 28.15 -0.59 23.27
N ALA A 360 29.49 -0.63 23.35
CA ALA A 360 30.37 -0.16 22.29
C ALA A 360 30.22 -1.00 21.00
N LYS A 361 30.19 -2.33 21.14
CA LYS A 361 30.02 -3.24 20.01
C LYS A 361 28.62 -3.14 19.41
N ALA A 362 27.59 -2.97 20.25
CA ALA A 362 26.24 -2.70 19.78
C ALA A 362 26.17 -1.40 18.95
N LEU A 363 26.80 -0.32 19.42
CA LEU A 363 26.89 0.94 18.68
C LEU A 363 27.62 0.79 17.35
N GLU A 364 28.67 -0.03 17.28
CA GLU A 364 29.37 -0.32 16.03
C GLU A 364 28.41 -0.92 14.98
N TYR A 365 27.64 -1.94 15.36
CA TYR A 365 26.64 -2.55 14.47
C TYR A 365 25.51 -1.59 14.09
N ILE A 366 25.07 -0.73 15.01
CA ILE A 366 24.05 0.30 14.73
C ILE A 366 24.59 1.31 13.70
N VAL A 367 25.84 1.76 13.84
CA VAL A 367 26.47 2.68 12.88
C VAL A 367 26.64 2.02 11.51
N GLN A 368 27.03 0.74 11.46
CA GLN A 368 27.10 -0.02 10.21
C GLN A 368 25.72 -0.10 9.53
N SER A 369 24.66 -0.38 10.29
CA SER A 369 23.28 -0.37 9.79
C SER A 369 22.86 1.01 9.29
N SER A 370 23.16 2.08 10.05
CA SER A 370 22.86 3.47 9.66
C SER A 370 23.54 3.88 8.36
N PHE A 371 24.80 3.48 8.18
CA PHE A 371 25.53 3.70 6.94
C PHE A 371 24.85 3.00 5.76
N LEU A 372 24.53 1.71 5.89
CA LEU A 372 23.83 0.95 4.85
C LEU A 372 22.45 1.55 4.51
N ASN A 373 21.71 2.00 5.52
CA ASN A 373 20.40 2.60 5.31
C ASN A 373 20.49 3.90 4.52
N SER A 374 21.54 4.69 4.78
CA SER A 374 21.78 5.95 4.07
C SER A 374 22.28 5.72 2.64
N THR A 375 23.18 4.73 2.43
CA THR A 375 23.74 4.45 1.09
C THR A 375 22.74 3.81 0.14
N HIS A 376 21.78 3.03 0.65
CA HIS A 376 20.81 2.27 -0.15
C HIS A 376 19.36 2.79 -0.04
N ASP A 377 19.16 4.00 0.51
CA ASP A 377 17.86 4.64 0.68
C ASP A 377 16.80 3.77 1.40
N LEU A 378 17.22 3.06 2.46
CA LEU A 378 16.37 2.16 3.24
C LEU A 378 15.57 2.92 4.30
N ARG A 379 14.71 3.83 3.85
CA ARG A 379 14.03 4.81 4.72
C ARG A 379 13.16 4.22 5.82
N THR A 380 12.63 3.01 5.63
CA THR A 380 11.83 2.32 6.65
C THR A 380 12.66 1.78 7.81
N LEU A 381 13.97 1.58 7.61
CA LEU A 381 14.89 1.05 8.63
C LEU A 381 15.62 2.15 9.41
N ILE A 382 15.62 3.40 8.91
CA ILE A 382 16.24 4.53 9.62
C ILE A 382 15.57 4.77 10.99
N PRO A 383 14.23 4.79 11.13
CA PRO A 383 13.57 4.96 12.43
C PRO A 383 13.97 3.92 13.48
N VAL A 384 14.00 2.64 13.10
CA VAL A 384 14.38 1.57 14.02
C VAL A 384 15.87 1.67 14.40
N THR A 385 16.74 2.08 13.47
CA THR A 385 18.15 2.35 13.76
C THR A 385 18.31 3.44 14.82
N ASN A 386 17.55 4.54 14.70
CA ASN A 386 17.55 5.63 15.69
C ASN A 386 16.99 5.17 17.04
N LEU A 387 15.97 4.30 17.04
CA LEU A 387 15.46 3.68 18.28
C LEU A 387 16.53 2.85 18.98
N PHE A 388 17.32 2.06 18.23
CA PHE A 388 18.42 1.28 18.80
C PHE A 388 19.54 2.18 19.32
N ALA A 389 19.92 3.22 18.58
CA ALA A 389 20.90 4.22 19.02
C ALA A 389 20.45 4.90 20.32
N GLY A 390 19.20 5.38 20.38
CA GLY A 390 18.62 5.97 21.58
C GLY A 390 18.62 5.00 22.76
N ALA A 391 18.24 3.74 22.54
CA ALA A 391 18.24 2.72 23.59
C ALA A 391 19.65 2.39 24.10
N SER A 392 20.67 2.39 23.24
CA SER A 392 22.07 2.24 23.65
C SER A 392 22.53 3.42 24.51
N LEU A 393 22.15 4.64 24.15
CA LEU A 393 22.48 5.85 24.90
C LEU A 393 21.77 5.93 26.26
N ASP A 394 20.50 5.51 26.34
CA ASP A 394 19.77 5.39 27.60
C ASP A 394 20.49 4.45 28.58
N ARG A 395 21.06 3.33 28.08
CA ARG A 395 21.84 2.40 28.90
C ARG A 395 23.14 2.98 29.42
N LEU A 396 23.72 3.95 28.71
CA LEU A 396 24.90 4.70 29.16
C LEU A 396 24.52 5.85 30.10
N GLY A 397 23.23 6.08 30.37
CA GLY A 397 22.74 7.20 31.18
C GLY A 397 22.70 8.54 30.44
N MET A 398 22.85 8.54 29.11
CA MET A 398 22.83 9.75 28.29
C MET A 398 21.40 10.09 27.80
N THR A 399 20.47 10.23 28.74
CA THR A 399 19.03 10.44 28.46
C THR A 399 18.73 11.63 27.54
N PRO A 400 19.38 12.81 27.66
CA PRO A 400 19.10 13.93 26.75
C PRO A 400 19.47 13.63 25.30
N LEU A 401 20.56 12.89 25.07
CA LEU A 401 20.99 12.51 23.71
C LEU A 401 20.07 11.41 23.16
N ALA A 402 19.69 10.44 23.99
CA ALA A 402 18.70 9.43 23.62
C ALA A 402 17.37 10.08 23.21
N GLY A 403 16.92 11.09 23.97
CA GLY A 403 15.73 11.88 23.64
C GLY A 403 15.79 12.50 22.23
N ARG A 404 16.95 13.03 21.82
CA ARG A 404 17.13 13.57 20.46
C ARG A 404 17.05 12.50 19.37
N MET A 405 17.60 11.31 19.63
CA MET A 405 17.48 10.18 18.68
C MET A 405 16.02 9.76 18.47
N TYR A 406 15.22 9.75 19.55
CA TYR A 406 13.80 9.45 19.46
C TYR A 406 12.99 10.56 18.77
N GLU A 407 13.31 11.82 19.04
CA GLU A 407 12.66 12.99 18.40
C GLU A 407 12.84 13.00 16.88
N GLU A 408 14.03 12.61 16.41
CA GLU A 408 14.38 12.54 14.99
C GLU A 408 13.41 11.66 14.18
N VAL A 409 12.91 10.57 14.78
CA VAL A 409 11.93 9.67 14.17
C VAL A 409 10.66 10.42 13.78
N SER A 410 10.16 11.29 14.66
CA SER A 410 8.93 12.04 14.39
C SER A 410 9.18 13.22 13.45
N VAL A 411 10.27 13.95 13.64
CA VAL A 411 10.55 15.21 12.91
C VAL A 411 11.00 14.94 11.47
N LEU A 412 11.90 13.98 11.25
CA LEU A 412 12.49 13.73 9.92
C LEU A 412 11.76 12.62 9.15
N HIS A 413 11.27 11.59 9.84
CA HIS A 413 10.78 10.36 9.21
C HIS A 413 9.28 10.14 9.32
N GLY A 414 8.52 11.05 9.94
CA GLY A 414 7.14 10.82 10.37
C GLY A 414 6.21 10.15 9.35
N ASN A 415 6.21 10.57 8.09
CA ASN A 415 5.31 10.01 7.06
C ASN A 415 5.80 8.70 6.43
N GLN A 416 7.08 8.36 6.61
CA GLN A 416 7.74 7.21 5.96
C GLN A 416 8.11 6.11 6.96
N SER A 417 8.04 6.43 8.26
CA SER A 417 8.34 5.51 9.36
C SER A 417 7.15 4.62 9.69
N PRO A 418 7.39 3.33 9.98
CA PRO A 418 6.37 2.45 10.54
C PRO A 418 5.74 3.05 11.80
N ILE A 419 4.43 2.88 11.95
CA ILE A 419 3.70 3.42 13.11
C ILE A 419 4.18 2.81 14.43
N SER A 420 4.60 1.53 14.40
CA SER A 420 5.20 0.87 15.55
C SER A 420 6.42 1.61 16.08
N ASP A 421 7.26 2.14 15.19
CA ASP A 421 8.51 2.80 15.56
C ASP A 421 8.25 4.22 16.06
N ARG A 422 7.30 4.94 15.45
CA ARG A 422 6.84 6.25 15.95
C ARG A 422 6.28 6.16 17.38
N ILE A 423 5.41 5.18 17.62
CA ILE A 423 4.82 4.96 18.95
C ILE A 423 5.91 4.56 19.95
N ARG A 424 6.85 3.68 19.56
CA ARG A 424 8.02 3.33 20.40
C ARG A 424 8.85 4.54 20.78
N ALA A 425 9.18 5.41 19.82
CA ALA A 425 9.95 6.62 20.06
C ALA A 425 9.21 7.55 21.04
N THR A 426 7.92 7.77 20.80
CA THR A 426 7.07 8.63 21.65
C THR A 426 6.96 8.09 23.08
N CYS A 427 6.74 6.78 23.25
CA CYS A 427 6.74 6.12 24.55
C CYS A 427 8.06 6.30 25.30
N ARG A 428 9.21 6.14 24.60
CA ARG A 428 10.54 6.32 25.20
C ARG A 428 10.79 7.77 25.61
N MET A 429 10.41 8.74 24.78
CA MET A 429 10.51 10.16 25.12
C MET A 429 9.64 10.52 26.33
N ALA A 430 8.39 10.06 26.36
CA ALA A 430 7.49 10.29 27.49
C ALA A 430 8.06 9.70 28.79
N TYR A 431 8.65 8.51 28.73
CA TYR A 431 9.33 7.91 29.88
C TYR A 431 10.55 8.74 30.34
N GLY A 432 11.40 9.19 29.42
CA GLY A 432 12.53 10.09 29.74
C GLY A 432 12.08 11.41 30.37
N LYS A 433 10.95 11.96 29.91
CA LYS A 433 10.32 13.16 30.49
C LYS A 433 9.82 12.90 31.91
N ALA A 434 9.18 11.76 32.15
CA ALA A 434 8.75 11.35 33.48
C ALA A 434 9.94 11.18 34.45
N GLN A 435 11.07 10.63 33.99
CA GLN A 435 12.30 10.54 34.78
C GLN A 435 12.86 11.91 35.17
N SER A 436 12.63 12.95 34.35
CA SER A 436 12.99 14.34 34.66
C SER A 436 11.97 15.08 35.55
N GLY A 437 10.90 14.41 36.00
CA GLY A 437 9.82 15.00 36.79
C GLY A 437 8.75 15.74 35.98
N GLN A 438 8.85 15.76 34.65
CA GLN A 438 7.91 16.42 33.74
C GLN A 438 6.72 15.50 33.40
N TYR A 439 5.94 15.11 34.41
CA TYR A 439 4.85 14.14 34.24
C TYR A 439 3.70 14.63 33.36
N GLY A 440 3.35 15.93 33.43
CA GLY A 440 2.25 16.48 32.63
C GLY A 440 2.52 16.43 31.13
N GLU A 441 3.74 16.77 30.71
CA GLU A 441 4.16 16.62 29.30
C GLU A 441 4.19 15.16 28.87
N ALA A 442 4.68 14.26 29.74
CA ALA A 442 4.73 12.83 29.46
C ALA A 442 3.33 12.23 29.26
N GLU A 443 2.36 12.59 30.11
CA GLU A 443 0.96 12.17 30.00
C GLU A 443 0.33 12.68 28.68
N GLN A 444 0.52 13.96 28.34
CA GLN A 444 0.02 14.54 27.09
C GLN A 444 0.59 13.85 25.84
N MET A 445 1.89 13.52 25.84
CA MET A 445 2.52 12.79 24.74
C MET A 445 1.92 11.39 24.55
N LEU A 446 1.63 10.70 25.66
CA LEU A 446 1.02 9.36 25.61
C LEU A 446 -0.44 9.40 25.17
N GLU A 447 -1.20 10.43 25.54
CA GLU A 447 -2.57 10.64 25.04
C GLU A 447 -2.59 10.83 23.52
N GLN A 448 -1.68 11.64 22.97
CA GLN A 448 -1.56 11.82 21.51
C GLN A 448 -1.12 10.52 20.81
N ALA A 449 -0.22 9.76 21.43
CA ALA A 449 0.20 8.46 20.93
C ALA A 449 -0.96 7.44 20.95
N ALA A 450 -1.84 7.47 21.96
CA ALA A 450 -3.00 6.60 22.06
C ALA A 450 -3.98 6.82 20.91
N LEU A 451 -4.25 8.08 20.55
CA LEU A 451 -5.09 8.43 19.39
C LEU A 451 -4.51 7.88 18.08
N SER A 452 -3.18 7.96 17.92
CA SER A 452 -2.50 7.44 16.73
C SER A 452 -2.47 5.91 16.68
N ALA A 453 -2.37 5.25 17.83
CA ALA A 453 -2.35 3.80 17.95
C ALA A 453 -3.74 3.14 17.85
N GLN A 454 -4.81 3.95 17.84
CA GLN A 454 -6.18 3.48 17.95
C GLN A 454 -6.51 2.40 16.90
N GLY A 455 -7.08 1.31 17.37
CA GLY A 455 -7.44 0.15 16.58
C GLY A 455 -6.29 -0.82 16.30
N ILE A 456 -5.06 -0.55 16.74
CA ILE A 456 -3.93 -1.49 16.62
C ILE A 456 -3.60 -2.05 18.01
N LEU A 457 -4.10 -3.25 18.30
CA LEU A 457 -4.13 -3.82 19.66
C LEU A 457 -2.75 -3.77 20.37
N LYS A 458 -1.70 -4.28 19.72
CA LYS A 458 -0.34 -4.33 20.31
C LYS A 458 0.27 -2.95 20.56
N LEU A 459 -0.15 -1.92 19.81
CA LEU A 459 0.33 -0.55 20.03
C LEU A 459 -0.45 0.13 21.15
N GLU A 460 -1.76 -0.09 21.23
CA GLU A 460 -2.59 0.37 22.34
C GLU A 460 -2.08 -0.21 23.68
N GLN A 461 -1.84 -1.52 23.74
CA GLN A 461 -1.26 -2.18 24.91
C GLN A 461 0.10 -1.58 25.31
N ARG A 462 0.93 -1.22 24.33
CA ARG A 462 2.23 -0.59 24.59
C ARG A 462 2.08 0.81 25.16
N VAL A 463 1.23 1.65 24.57
CA VAL A 463 0.98 3.00 25.07
C VAL A 463 0.41 2.93 26.48
N GLN A 464 -0.54 2.04 26.72
CA GLN A 464 -1.11 1.80 28.05
C GLN A 464 -0.05 1.35 29.07
N GLY A 465 0.84 0.43 28.68
CA GLY A 465 1.94 -0.01 29.53
C GLY A 465 2.86 1.15 29.94
N PHE A 466 3.22 2.04 29.00
CA PHE A 466 4.01 3.23 29.31
C PHE A 466 3.25 4.26 30.15
N ALA A 467 1.94 4.41 29.94
CA ALA A 467 1.11 5.29 30.77
C ALA A 467 1.10 4.83 32.23
N ILE A 468 0.98 3.51 32.47
CA ILE A 468 1.08 2.92 33.79
C ILE A 468 2.47 3.17 34.40
N LEU A 469 3.56 3.01 33.63
CA LEU A 469 4.91 3.31 34.11
C LEU A 469 5.09 4.78 34.51
N VAL A 470 4.56 5.72 33.73
CA VAL A 470 4.59 7.16 34.07
C VAL A 470 3.79 7.45 35.34
N GLN A 471 2.62 6.83 35.50
CA GLN A 471 1.81 6.98 36.72
C GLN A 471 2.51 6.38 37.95
N MET A 472 3.13 5.21 37.81
CA MET A 472 3.90 4.57 38.88
C MET A 472 5.08 5.43 39.30
N THR A 473 5.88 5.93 38.35
CA THR A 473 7.01 6.83 38.66
C THR A 473 6.55 8.11 39.34
N ARG A 474 5.41 8.68 38.94
CA ARG A 474 4.78 9.83 39.62
C ARG A 474 4.37 9.51 41.05
N SER A 475 3.83 8.31 41.29
CA SER A 475 3.41 7.88 42.63
C SER A 475 4.59 7.60 43.57
N LEU A 476 5.73 7.16 43.05
CA LEU A 476 6.96 6.92 43.83
C LEU A 476 7.65 8.22 44.27
N CYS A 477 7.43 9.32 43.54
CA CYS A 477 8.00 10.63 43.85
C CYS A 477 7.07 11.52 44.69
N ARG A 478 5.85 11.05 45.00
CA ARG A 478 4.93 11.66 45.97
C ARG A 478 5.15 11.01 47.33
#